data_AF-A0A943JQG0-F1
#
_entry.id   AF-A0A943JQG0-F1
#
_cell.length_a   1.000
_cell.length_b   1.000
_cell.length_c   1.000
_cell.angle_alpha   90.00
_cell.angle_beta   90.00
_cell.angle_gamma   90.00
#
_symmetry.space_group_name_H-M   'P 1'
#
loop_
_entity.id
_entity.type
_entity.pdbx_description
1 polymer ?
#
loop_
_entity_poly.entity_id
_entity_poly.type
_entity_poly.pdbx_seq_one_letter_code
_entity_poly.pdbx_strand_id
1 'polypeptide(L)' 'MTKEEFSNLDIGETFILGCRKFKVVEIEVGCNGCFFDDGCGFEGGIGYELQGSYLLPECAKCYRKDKKNVIFKEVEE' A
#
# COMPACT_ATOMS: atom_id res chain seq x y z
N MET A 1 -7.85 -2.54 -13.69
CA MET A 1 -7.03 -1.54 -13.00
C MET A 1 -5.73 -1.37 -13.77
N THR A 2 -5.38 -0.13 -14.11
CA THR A 2 -4.11 0.23 -14.71
C THR A 2 -3.00 0.26 -13.64
N LYS A 3 -1.73 0.31 -14.07
CA LYS A 3 -0.60 0.50 -13.13
C LYS A 3 -0.74 1.79 -12.33
N GLU A 4 -1.20 2.85 -12.98
CA GLU A 4 -1.33 4.17 -12.37
C GLU A 4 -2.46 4.21 -11.32
N GLU A 5 -3.59 3.56 -11.63
CA GLU A 5 -4.70 3.37 -10.68
C GLU A 5 -4.26 2.51 -9.49
N PHE A 6 -3.53 1.41 -9.74
CA PHE A 6 -3.04 0.55 -8.66
C PHE A 6 -2.04 1.26 -7.75
N SER A 7 -1.11 2.03 -8.31
CA SER A 7 -0.17 2.81 -7.51
C SER A 7 -0.85 3.90 -6.68
N ASN A 8 -2.05 4.37 -7.06
CA ASN A 8 -2.73 5.49 -6.40
C ASN A 8 -4.14 5.12 -5.93
N LEU A 9 -4.31 3.92 -5.35
CA LEU A 9 -5.61 3.51 -4.80
C LEU A 9 -6.15 4.54 -3.81
N ASP A 10 -7.43 4.85 -3.94
CA ASP A 10 -8.07 5.87 -3.13
C ASP A 10 -8.25 5.40 -1.67
N ILE A 11 -8.22 6.34 -0.74
CA ILE A 11 -8.45 6.04 0.67
C ILE A 11 -9.85 5.48 0.85
N GLY A 12 -9.96 4.35 1.55
CA GLY A 12 -11.21 3.63 1.77
C GLY A 12 -11.54 2.59 0.72
N GLU A 13 -10.85 2.59 -0.44
CA GLU A 13 -10.99 1.52 -1.42
C GLU A 13 -10.49 0.18 -0.88
N THR A 14 -11.01 -0.89 -1.49
CA THR A 14 -10.51 -2.25 -1.28
C THR A 14 -9.93 -2.81 -2.56
N PHE A 15 -8.85 -3.56 -2.43
CA PHE A 15 -8.21 -4.25 -3.55
C PHE A 15 -7.83 -5.68 -3.15
N ILE A 16 -7.62 -6.53 -4.15
CA ILE A 16 -7.19 -7.92 -3.96
C ILE A 16 -5.74 -8.04 -4.42
N LEU A 17 -4.90 -8.63 -3.57
CA LEU A 17 -3.54 -9.00 -3.90
C LEU A 17 -3.32 -10.48 -3.55
N GLY A 18 -3.09 -11.30 -4.57
CA GLY A 18 -3.07 -12.76 -4.42
C GLY A 18 -4.44 -13.29 -4.00
N CYS A 19 -4.49 -14.00 -2.87
CA CYS A 19 -5.72 -14.54 -2.27
C CYS A 19 -6.28 -13.69 -1.12
N ARG A 20 -5.74 -12.49 -0.89
CA ARG A 20 -6.09 -11.64 0.25
C ARG A 20 -6.71 -10.33 -0.23
N LYS A 21 -7.66 -9.82 0.57
CA LYS A 21 -8.33 -8.54 0.33
C LYS A 21 -7.83 -7.51 1.33
N PHE A 22 -7.58 -6.30 0.86
CA PHE A 22 -7.02 -5.22 1.65
C PHE A 22 -7.88 -3.97 1.53
N LYS A 23 -7.90 -3.17 2.59
CA LYS A 23 -8.46 -1.82 2.61
C LYS A 23 -7.35 -0.79 2.73
N VAL A 24 -7.45 0.28 1.93
CA VAL A 24 -6.56 1.44 2.00
C VAL A 24 -6.99 2.35 3.14
N VAL A 25 -6.09 2.64 4.08
CA VAL A 25 -6.38 3.45 5.26
C VAL A 25 -5.36 4.58 5.36
N GLU A 26 -5.83 5.83 5.44
CA GLU A 26 -4.96 6.99 5.67
C GLU A 26 -4.32 6.94 7.05
N ILE A 27 -3.07 7.37 7.13
CA ILE A 27 -2.33 7.56 8.37
C ILE A 27 -1.55 8.88 8.31
N GLU A 28 -1.21 9.43 9.47
CA GLU A 28 -0.45 10.68 9.52
C GLU A 28 1.04 10.45 9.25
N VAL A 29 1.67 9.49 9.95
CA VAL A 29 3.11 9.23 9.90
C VAL A 29 3.41 7.74 10.12
N GLY A 30 4.44 7.23 9.45
CA GLY A 30 4.99 5.89 9.64
C GLY A 30 4.37 4.84 8.72
N CYS A 31 4.59 3.56 9.05
CA CYS A 31 3.93 2.42 8.40
C CYS A 31 3.31 1.45 9.43
N ASN A 32 3.27 1.85 10.70
CA ASN A 32 2.86 0.99 11.81
C ASN A 32 1.47 0.41 11.58
N GLY A 33 1.38 -0.92 11.62
CA GLY A 33 0.12 -1.65 11.43
C GLY A 33 -0.32 -1.78 9.96
N CYS A 34 0.57 -1.48 9.01
CA CYS A 34 0.44 -1.98 7.65
C CYS A 34 0.67 -3.50 7.66
N PHE A 35 -0.12 -4.24 6.89
CA PHE A 35 0.04 -5.68 6.74
C PHE A 35 1.45 -6.07 6.28
N PHE A 36 2.09 -5.21 5.48
CA PHE A 36 3.41 -5.44 4.92
C PHE A 36 4.55 -4.85 5.79
N ASP A 37 4.24 -4.29 6.96
CA ASP A 37 5.25 -3.71 7.87
C ASP A 37 6.17 -4.81 8.44
N ASP A 38 5.57 -5.87 9.00
CA ASP A 38 6.26 -7.07 9.46
C ASP A 38 6.55 -8.02 8.30
N GLY A 39 7.72 -7.85 7.68
CA GLY A 39 8.28 -8.81 6.73
C GLY A 39 8.68 -8.24 5.37
N CYS A 40 8.19 -7.05 4.99
CA CYS A 40 8.63 -6.38 3.75
C CYS A 40 9.63 -5.23 3.97
N GLY A 41 9.74 -4.68 5.19
CA GLY A 41 10.68 -3.61 5.52
C GLY A 41 10.56 -2.42 4.57
N PHE A 42 9.54 -1.56 4.72
CA PHE A 42 9.33 -0.45 3.78
C PHE A 42 10.48 0.56 3.73
N GLU A 43 11.25 0.73 4.81
CA GLU A 43 12.48 1.52 4.79
C GLU A 43 13.66 0.68 4.28
N GLY A 44 13.77 0.55 2.94
CA GLY A 44 14.94 -0.04 2.27
C GLY A 44 14.94 -1.57 2.11
N GLY A 45 13.81 -2.23 2.33
CA GLY A 45 13.60 -3.66 2.11
C GLY A 45 12.78 -3.99 0.87
N ILE A 46 12.31 -5.24 0.79
CA ILE A 46 11.60 -5.82 -0.36
C ILE A 46 10.31 -5.06 -0.74
N GLY A 47 9.71 -4.30 0.19
CA GLY A 47 8.55 -3.45 -0.09
C GLY A 47 8.79 -2.42 -1.20
N TYR A 48 9.98 -1.81 -1.24
CA TYR A 48 10.35 -0.83 -2.27
C TYR A 48 10.53 -1.48 -3.65
N GLU A 49 11.17 -2.66 -3.70
CA GLU A 49 11.35 -3.40 -4.95
C GLU A 49 10.02 -3.90 -5.53
N LEU A 50 9.10 -4.33 -4.65
CA LEU A 50 7.76 -4.76 -5.03
C LEU A 50 6.92 -3.58 -5.56
N GLN A 51 7.06 -2.38 -4.99
CA GLN A 51 6.46 -1.16 -5.54
C GLN A 51 7.02 -0.82 -6.93
N GLY A 52 8.36 -0.85 -7.09
CA GLY A 52 9.01 -0.64 -8.38
C GLY A 52 8.62 -1.67 -9.46
N SER A 53 8.24 -2.88 -9.02
CA SER A 53 7.75 -3.97 -9.88
C SER A 53 6.23 -3.96 -10.07
N TYR A 54 5.50 -2.99 -9.50
CA TYR A 54 4.04 -2.89 -9.51
C TYR A 54 3.31 -4.10 -8.88
N LEU A 55 3.97 -4.79 -7.95
CA LEU A 55 3.41 -5.88 -7.17
C LEU A 55 2.82 -5.39 -5.85
N LEU A 56 3.22 -4.19 -5.40
CA LEU A 56 2.60 -3.47 -4.29
C LEU A 56 2.20 -2.05 -4.71
N PRO A 57 1.09 -1.52 -4.15
CA PRO A 57 0.69 -0.14 -4.37
C PRO A 57 1.55 0.84 -3.56
N GLU A 58 1.56 2.11 -3.98
CA GLU A 58 2.32 3.16 -3.27
C GLU A 58 1.61 3.55 -1.98
N CYS A 59 2.38 3.64 -0.90
CA CYS A 59 1.87 3.93 0.43
C CYS A 59 2.33 5.28 0.98
N ALA A 60 3.50 5.78 0.56
CA ALA A 60 4.06 7.02 1.07
C ALA A 60 3.63 8.25 0.26
N LYS A 61 3.37 9.35 0.95
CA LYS A 61 2.92 10.63 0.36
C LYS A 61 3.85 11.20 -0.70
N CYS A 62 5.12 10.82 -0.71
CA CYS A 62 6.10 11.26 -1.70
C CYS A 62 5.96 10.56 -3.05
N TYR A 63 5.32 9.38 -3.10
CA TYR A 63 5.11 8.59 -4.31
C TYR A 63 3.66 8.61 -4.79
N ARG A 64 2.72 9.01 -3.93
CA ARG A 64 1.29 9.14 -4.25
C ARG A 64 0.91 10.53 -4.75
N LYS A 65 -0.08 10.57 -5.65
CA LYS A 65 -0.64 11.82 -6.20
C LYS A 65 -1.40 12.66 -5.19
N ASP A 66 -2.11 12.01 -4.27
CA ASP A 66 -2.93 12.65 -3.23
C ASP A 66 -2.10 13.25 -2.07
N LYS A 67 -0.79 12.99 -2.05
CA LYS A 67 0.15 13.40 -1.00
C LYS A 67 -0.26 12.92 0.39
N LYS A 68 -0.93 11.77 0.48
CA LYS A 68 -1.30 11.13 1.74
C LYS A 68 -0.42 9.92 2.02
N ASN A 69 -0.18 9.64 3.29
CA ASN A 69 0.39 8.36 3.70
C ASN A 69 -0.76 7.39 3.93
N VAL A 70 -0.62 6.16 3.47
CA VAL A 70 -1.62 5.12 3.64
C VAL A 70 -0.97 3.81 4.10
N ILE A 71 -1.76 2.96 4.72
CA ILE A 71 -1.42 1.57 5.03
C ILE A 71 -2.47 0.64 4.42
N PHE A 72 -2.08 -0.62 4.23
CA PHE A 72 -2.96 -1.65 3.72
C PHE A 72 -3.30 -2.60 4.86
N LYS A 73 -4.58 -2.68 5.22
CA LYS A 73 -5.07 -3.61 6.24
C LYS A 73 -5.80 -4.75 5.57
N GLU A 74 -5.45 -5.98 5.90
CA GLU A 74 -6.22 -7.14 5.47
C GLU A 74 -7.64 -7.04 6.07
N VAL A 75 -8.64 -7.36 5.23
CA VAL A 75 -10.04 -7.42 5.64
C VAL A 75 -10.59 -8.78 5.20
N GLU A 76 -11.27 -9.47 6.10
CA GLU A 76 -12.07 -10.65 5.76
C GLU A 76 -13.31 -10.20 4.95
N GLU A 77 -13.83 -11.08 4.09
CA GLU A 77 -15.04 -10.81 3.30
C GLU A 77 -16.29 -10.56 4.15
#